data_AF-A0A7R9C3F6-F1
#
_entry.id   AF-A0A7R9C3F6-F1
#
_cell.length_a   1.000
_cell.length_b   1.000
_cell.length_c   1.000
_cell.angle_alpha   90.00
_cell.angle_beta   90.00
_cell.angle_gamma   90.00
#
_symmetry.space_group_name_H-M   'P 1'
#
loop_
_entity.id
_entity.type
_entity.pdbx_description
1 polymer ?
#
loop_
_entity_poly.entity_id
_entity_poly.type
_entity_poly.pdbx_seq_one_letter_code
_entity_poly.pdbx_strand_id
1 'polypeptide(L)'
;MGELSKHDQMTVARMLLAVMNSDFMQLIQIVHQAGWIPPGTDQDALAREMRRTVGPMVSKPMHELDFAGILIQVMDIARRFHLEIPPQLMLLLKTLVHVEGLGTDLYPELDIWSLAKPILTDWIKAQMNPQKNLKELGQKIPDLLLGAQDFPTLLVDSLNGLKNQSAWHAKQLNELQSMRLQMEHQQKRSWIFGSLMAILLSIAIISP
;
A
#
# COMPACT_ATOMS: atom_id res chain seq x y z
N MET A 1 15.28 -13.44 -16.43
CA MET A 1 15.77 -13.78 -15.07
C MET A 1 14.89 -13.04 -14.09
N GLY A 2 14.33 -13.73 -13.08
CA GLY A 2 13.44 -13.10 -12.11
C GLY A 2 14.27 -12.44 -11.00
N GLU A 3 13.97 -11.18 -10.69
CA GLU A 3 14.51 -10.47 -9.54
C GLU A 3 13.38 -10.20 -8.54
N LEU A 4 13.69 -10.33 -7.24
CA LEU A 4 12.76 -9.98 -6.18
C LEU A 4 13.03 -8.55 -5.72
N SER A 5 11.97 -7.76 -5.60
CA SER A 5 12.10 -6.44 -5.00
C SER A 5 12.60 -6.54 -3.55
N LYS A 6 13.25 -5.50 -3.02
CA LYS A 6 13.67 -5.48 -1.60
C LYS A 6 12.49 -5.75 -0.64
N HIS A 7 11.29 -5.31 -1.03
CA HIS A 7 10.07 -5.56 -0.27
C HIS A 7 9.70 -7.05 -0.29
N ASP A 8 9.69 -7.69 -1.46
CA ASP A 8 9.36 -9.11 -1.59
C ASP A 8 10.38 -10.00 -0.86
N GLN A 9 11.66 -9.67 -0.97
CA GLN A 9 12.73 -10.37 -0.24
C GLN A 9 12.47 -10.36 1.27
N MET A 10 12.12 -9.18 1.81
CA MET A 10 11.79 -9.05 3.23
C MET A 10 10.52 -9.82 3.60
N THR A 11 9.47 -9.76 2.77
CA THR A 11 8.23 -10.52 2.99
C THR A 11 8.49 -12.03 3.04
N VAL A 12 9.20 -12.58 2.05
CA VAL A 12 9.58 -14.00 2.01
C VAL A 12 10.42 -14.38 3.23
N ALA A 13 11.41 -13.56 3.58
CA ALA A 13 12.28 -13.83 4.72
C ALA A 13 11.50 -13.92 6.03
N ARG A 14 10.56 -12.98 6.26
CA ARG A 14 9.69 -13.02 7.45
C ARG A 14 8.76 -14.24 7.43
N MET A 15 8.22 -14.62 6.27
CA MET A 15 7.38 -15.81 6.15
C MET A 15 8.13 -17.09 6.49
N LEU A 16 9.34 -17.26 5.94
CA LEU A 16 10.21 -18.40 6.25
C LEU A 16 10.48 -18.45 7.75
N LEU A 17 10.84 -17.33 8.38
CA LEU A 17 11.11 -17.27 9.81
C LEU A 17 9.86 -17.62 10.66
N ALA A 18 8.68 -17.14 10.25
CA ALA A 18 7.42 -17.47 10.92
C ALA A 18 7.13 -18.98 10.85
N VAL A 19 7.31 -19.60 9.68
CA VAL A 19 7.17 -21.06 9.50
C VAL A 19 8.17 -21.82 10.38
N MET A 20 9.44 -21.39 10.40
CA MET A 20 10.49 -22.02 11.22
C MET A 20 10.22 -21.97 12.72
N ASN A 21 9.55 -20.92 13.18
CA ASN A 21 9.18 -20.74 14.57
C ASN A 21 7.78 -21.29 14.88
N SER A 22 7.14 -21.96 13.91
CA SER A 22 5.76 -22.45 14.02
C SER A 22 4.74 -21.35 14.37
N ASP A 23 5.04 -20.10 14.04
CA ASP A 23 4.15 -18.96 14.27
C ASP A 23 3.25 -18.74 13.05
N PHE A 24 2.23 -19.58 12.96
CA PHE A 24 1.26 -19.51 11.88
C PHE A 24 0.36 -18.27 11.97
N MET A 25 0.23 -17.63 13.14
CA MET A 25 -0.56 -16.38 13.21
C MET A 25 0.21 -15.22 12.59
N GLN A 26 1.50 -15.10 12.93
CA GLN A 26 2.38 -14.12 12.30
C GLN A 26 2.50 -14.36 10.79
N LEU A 27 2.58 -15.62 10.35
CA LEU A 27 2.62 -15.96 8.94
C LEU A 27 1.41 -15.39 8.18
N ILE A 28 0.21 -15.58 8.71
CA ILE A 28 -1.03 -15.09 8.08
C ILE A 28 -1.07 -13.58 8.05
N GLN A 29 -0.62 -12.90 9.11
CA GLN A 29 -0.50 -11.44 9.11
C GLN A 29 0.48 -10.94 8.04
N ILE A 30 1.62 -11.59 7.84
CA ILE A 30 2.59 -11.21 6.81
C ILE A 30 1.99 -11.37 5.41
N VAL A 31 1.33 -12.50 5.15
CA VAL A 31 0.70 -12.79 3.85
C VAL A 31 -0.48 -11.84 3.59
N HIS A 32 -1.23 -11.49 4.63
CA HIS A 32 -2.30 -10.49 4.56
C HIS A 32 -1.75 -9.10 4.23
N GLN A 33 -0.70 -8.65 4.91
CA GLN A 33 -0.04 -7.36 4.64
C GLN A 33 0.57 -7.29 3.25
N ALA A 34 1.01 -8.43 2.71
CA ALA A 34 1.51 -8.54 1.34
C ALA A 34 0.38 -8.51 0.28
N GLY A 35 -0.88 -8.58 0.70
CA GLY A 35 -2.04 -8.54 -0.17
C GLY A 35 -2.34 -9.85 -0.90
N TRP A 36 -1.79 -10.98 -0.45
CA TRP A 36 -1.96 -12.26 -1.16
C TRP A 36 -3.20 -13.05 -0.70
N ILE A 37 -3.88 -12.58 0.36
CA ILE A 37 -5.11 -13.19 0.86
C ILE A 37 -6.30 -12.47 0.19
N PRO A 38 -7.10 -13.16 -0.65
CA PRO A 38 -8.27 -12.56 -1.28
C PRO A 38 -9.29 -12.05 -0.25
N PRO A 39 -10.05 -11.00 -0.57
CA PRO A 39 -11.16 -10.54 0.26
C PRO A 39 -12.16 -11.68 0.52
N GLY A 40 -12.58 -11.84 1.78
CA GLY A 40 -13.54 -12.87 2.19
C GLY A 40 -12.93 -14.24 2.52
N THR A 41 -11.61 -14.41 2.42
CA THR A 41 -10.93 -15.62 2.89
C THR A 41 -11.01 -15.72 4.42
N ASP A 42 -11.41 -16.88 4.94
CA ASP A 42 -11.35 -17.17 6.38
C ASP A 42 -9.90 -17.38 6.81
N GLN A 43 -9.31 -16.31 7.36
CA GLN A 43 -7.92 -16.29 7.83
C GLN A 43 -7.69 -17.24 9.01
N ASP A 44 -8.68 -17.45 9.86
CA ASP A 44 -8.56 -18.37 10.98
C ASP A 44 -8.59 -19.82 10.50
N ALA A 45 -9.42 -20.14 9.49
CA ALA A 45 -9.40 -21.45 8.84
C ALA A 45 -8.06 -21.70 8.15
N LEU A 46 -7.51 -20.71 7.46
CA LEU A 46 -6.20 -20.80 6.84
C LEU A 46 -5.10 -21.05 7.90
N ALA A 47 -5.11 -20.30 9.01
CA ALA A 47 -4.16 -20.49 10.11
C ALA A 47 -4.28 -21.88 10.75
N ARG A 48 -5.50 -22.38 10.95
CA ARG A 48 -5.77 -23.73 11.47
C ARG A 48 -5.26 -24.80 10.51
N GLU A 49 -5.50 -24.65 9.21
CA GLU A 49 -5.03 -25.61 8.21
C GLU A 49 -3.50 -25.64 8.13
N MET A 50 -2.85 -24.47 8.13
CA MET A 50 -1.39 -24.37 8.18
C MET A 50 -0.82 -25.05 9.43
N ARG A 51 -1.39 -24.77 10.62
CA ARG A 51 -0.96 -25.42 11.86
C ARG A 51 -1.18 -26.92 11.84
N ARG A 52 -2.30 -27.40 11.29
CA ARG A 52 -2.65 -28.82 11.24
C ARG A 52 -1.72 -29.60 10.31
N THR A 53 -1.41 -29.04 9.15
CA THR A 53 -0.68 -29.74 8.08
C THR A 53 0.82 -29.50 8.14
N VAL A 54 1.24 -28.24 8.28
CA VAL A 54 2.67 -27.86 8.29
C VAL A 54 3.27 -27.94 9.69
N GLY A 55 2.49 -27.67 10.74
CA GLY A 55 2.95 -27.71 12.14
C GLY A 55 3.68 -28.99 12.53
N PRO A 56 3.13 -30.19 12.28
CA PRO A 56 3.81 -31.45 12.58
C PRO A 56 5.12 -31.63 11.80
N MET A 57 5.20 -31.07 10.59
CA MET A 57 6.40 -31.16 9.76
C MET A 57 7.52 -30.32 10.35
N VAL A 58 7.26 -29.05 10.70
CA VAL A 58 8.26 -28.12 11.24
C VAL A 58 8.64 -28.38 12.71
N SER A 59 7.86 -29.19 13.43
CA SER A 59 8.13 -29.55 14.83
C SER A 59 9.17 -30.68 14.98
N LYS A 60 9.57 -31.33 13.89
CA LYS A 60 10.60 -32.36 13.91
C LYS A 60 11.98 -31.74 14.20
N PRO A 61 12.95 -32.52 14.72
CA PRO A 61 14.34 -32.10 14.76
C PRO A 61 14.80 -31.61 13.38
N MET A 62 15.65 -30.57 13.33
CA MET A 62 16.01 -29.94 12.04
C MET A 62 16.57 -30.93 11.00
N HIS A 63 17.35 -31.92 11.45
CA HIS A 63 17.93 -32.96 10.59
C HIS A 63 16.90 -33.95 10.02
N GLU A 64 15.65 -33.93 10.48
CA GLU A 64 14.56 -34.76 9.97
C GLU A 64 13.53 -33.94 9.16
N LEU A 65 13.80 -32.65 8.92
CA LEU A 65 12.90 -31.78 8.18
C LEU A 65 13.03 -31.97 6.68
N ASP A 66 11.90 -32.32 6.05
CA ASP A 66 11.75 -32.34 4.60
C ASP A 66 11.35 -30.93 4.10
N PHE A 67 12.32 -30.16 3.61
CA PHE A 67 12.08 -28.78 3.17
C PHE A 67 11.19 -28.75 1.92
N ALA A 68 11.44 -29.61 0.93
CA ALA A 68 10.64 -29.75 -0.28
C ALA A 68 9.19 -30.10 0.06
N GLY A 69 9.00 -31.10 0.94
CA GLY A 69 7.69 -31.52 1.40
C GLY A 69 6.92 -30.40 2.08
N ILE A 70 7.57 -29.63 2.95
CA ILE A 70 6.95 -28.46 3.59
C ILE A 70 6.51 -27.44 2.54
N LEU A 71 7.40 -27.09 1.59
CA LEU A 71 7.09 -26.15 0.52
C LEU A 71 5.91 -26.60 -0.35
N ILE A 72 5.84 -27.89 -0.68
CA ILE A 72 4.74 -28.48 -1.45
C ILE A 72 3.42 -28.35 -0.68
N GLN A 73 3.40 -28.66 0.62
CA GLN A 73 2.20 -28.55 1.45
C GLN A 73 1.73 -27.11 1.60
N VAL A 74 2.66 -26.16 1.81
CA VAL A 74 2.36 -24.73 1.84
C VAL A 74 1.71 -24.29 0.53
N MET A 75 2.24 -24.75 -0.61
CA MET A 75 1.65 -24.41 -1.91
C MET A 75 0.28 -25.03 -2.15
N ASP A 76 0.07 -26.25 -1.67
CA ASP A 76 -1.23 -26.88 -1.77
C ASP A 76 -2.29 -26.10 -0.97
N ILE A 77 -1.96 -25.68 0.24
CA ILE A 77 -2.83 -24.83 1.07
C ILE A 77 -3.07 -23.48 0.37
N ALA A 78 -2.02 -22.84 -0.14
CA ALA A 78 -2.15 -21.58 -0.86
C ALA A 78 -3.12 -21.68 -2.04
N ARG A 79 -3.05 -22.79 -2.80
CA ARG A 79 -3.96 -23.06 -3.92
C ARG A 79 -5.40 -23.29 -3.45
N ARG A 80 -5.60 -24.07 -2.38
CA ARG A 80 -6.93 -24.37 -1.82
C ARG A 80 -7.63 -23.13 -1.26
N PHE A 81 -6.87 -22.18 -0.73
CA PHE A 81 -7.38 -20.90 -0.24
C PHE A 81 -7.31 -19.78 -1.29
N HIS A 82 -7.00 -20.12 -2.55
CA HIS A 82 -6.95 -19.18 -3.67
C HIS A 82 -6.04 -17.96 -3.46
N LEU A 83 -4.91 -18.15 -2.77
CA LEU A 83 -3.97 -17.06 -2.52
C LEU A 83 -3.38 -16.49 -3.82
N GLU A 84 -3.34 -15.17 -3.91
CA GLU A 84 -2.85 -14.43 -5.07
C GLU A 84 -1.34 -14.18 -4.93
N ILE A 85 -0.55 -15.23 -5.17
CA ILE A 85 0.91 -15.15 -5.00
C ILE A 85 1.59 -14.69 -6.30
N PRO A 86 2.47 -13.68 -6.25
CA PRO A 86 3.20 -13.20 -7.42
C PRO A 86 4.02 -14.29 -8.15
N PRO A 87 4.06 -14.29 -9.50
CA PRO A 87 4.78 -15.30 -10.28
C PRO A 87 6.27 -15.41 -9.98
N GLN A 88 6.94 -14.31 -9.64
CA GLN A 88 8.36 -14.32 -9.29
C GLN A 88 8.66 -15.14 -8.02
N LEU A 89 7.70 -15.27 -7.10
CA LEU A 89 7.83 -16.10 -5.92
C LEU A 89 7.66 -17.58 -6.24
N MET A 90 6.82 -17.91 -7.24
CA MET A 90 6.73 -19.28 -7.76
C MET A 90 8.05 -19.72 -8.41
N LEU A 91 8.73 -18.80 -9.10
CA LEU A 91 10.05 -19.06 -9.66
C LEU A 91 11.10 -19.27 -8.56
N LEU A 92 11.11 -18.40 -7.53
CA LEU A 92 11.97 -18.58 -6.36
C LEU A 92 11.77 -19.96 -5.74
N LEU A 93 10.50 -20.34 -5.51
CA LEU A 93 10.15 -21.63 -4.94
C LEU A 93 10.70 -22.78 -5.78
N LYS A 94 10.51 -22.74 -7.09
CA LYS A 94 11.04 -23.75 -8.01
C LYS A 94 12.57 -23.83 -7.93
N THR A 95 13.24 -22.70 -7.84
CA THR A 95 14.70 -22.65 -7.66
C THR A 95 15.12 -23.27 -6.33
N LEU A 96 14.42 -22.96 -5.23
CA LEU A 96 14.71 -23.53 -3.91
C LEU A 96 14.55 -25.06 -3.90
N VAL A 97 13.44 -25.58 -4.43
CA VAL A 97 13.21 -27.02 -4.54
C VAL A 97 14.25 -27.71 -5.43
N HIS A 98 14.67 -27.06 -6.52
CA HIS A 98 15.72 -27.61 -7.39
C HIS A 98 17.09 -27.64 -6.70
N VAL A 99 17.45 -26.57 -5.98
CA VAL A 99 18.70 -26.47 -5.22
C VAL A 99 18.73 -27.50 -4.09
N GLU A 100 17.61 -27.70 -3.40
CA GLU A 100 17.47 -28.76 -2.41
C GLU A 100 17.66 -30.14 -3.02
N GLY A 101 16.97 -30.46 -4.12
CA GLY A 101 17.10 -31.76 -4.78
C GLY A 101 18.55 -32.06 -5.17
N LEU A 102 19.24 -31.09 -5.77
CA LEU A 102 20.67 -31.20 -6.06
C LEU A 102 21.53 -31.34 -4.80
N GLY A 103 21.19 -30.60 -3.73
CA GLY A 103 21.87 -30.67 -2.45
C GLY A 103 21.76 -32.04 -1.80
N THR A 104 20.57 -32.64 -1.79
CA THR A 104 20.31 -33.99 -1.26
C THR A 104 20.96 -35.07 -2.11
N ASP A 105 20.99 -34.93 -3.44
CA ASP A 105 21.69 -35.86 -4.35
C ASP A 105 23.21 -35.90 -4.06
N LEU A 106 23.80 -34.75 -3.73
CA LEU A 106 25.24 -34.63 -3.44
C LEU A 106 25.59 -34.93 -1.99
N TYR A 107 24.75 -34.50 -1.06
CA TYR A 107 24.93 -34.63 0.39
C TYR A 107 23.60 -35.08 1.02
N PRO A 108 23.34 -36.40 1.11
CA PRO A 108 22.08 -36.93 1.61
C PRO A 108 21.76 -36.55 3.06
N GLU A 109 22.78 -36.27 3.87
CA GLU A 109 22.65 -35.86 5.27
C GLU A 109 22.60 -34.33 5.45
N LEU A 110 22.42 -33.56 4.37
CA LEU A 110 22.38 -32.09 4.40
C LEU A 110 21.12 -31.58 5.10
N ASP A 111 21.29 -30.97 6.27
CA ASP A 111 20.24 -30.22 6.96
C ASP A 111 20.18 -28.77 6.45
N ILE A 112 19.33 -28.53 5.44
CA ILE A 112 19.14 -27.21 4.83
C ILE A 112 18.62 -26.20 5.86
N TRP A 113 17.73 -26.61 6.76
CA TRP A 113 17.10 -25.71 7.69
C TRP A 113 18.07 -25.19 8.76
N SER A 114 18.92 -26.08 9.30
CA SER A 114 19.96 -25.70 10.26
C SER A 114 20.97 -24.73 9.67
N LEU A 115 21.31 -24.89 8.39
CA LEU A 115 22.20 -24.00 7.66
C LEU A 115 21.54 -22.64 7.37
N ALA A 116 20.28 -22.65 6.93
CA ALA A 116 19.58 -21.45 6.50
C ALA A 116 19.16 -20.53 7.66
N LYS A 117 18.79 -21.10 8.82
CA LYS A 117 18.27 -20.33 9.98
C LYS A 117 19.17 -19.17 10.42
N PRO A 118 20.46 -19.37 10.72
CA PRO A 118 21.33 -18.28 11.16
C PRO A 118 21.53 -17.24 10.06
N ILE A 119 21.73 -17.68 8.81
CA ILE A 119 21.92 -16.80 7.65
C ILE A 119 20.70 -15.88 7.47
N LEU A 120 19.50 -16.45 7.50
CA LEU A 120 18.26 -15.71 7.35
C LEU A 120 18.04 -14.73 8.50
N THR A 121 18.27 -15.18 9.74
CA THR A 121 18.09 -14.37 10.94
C THR A 121 19.02 -13.16 10.94
N ASP A 122 20.29 -13.36 10.62
CA ASP A 122 21.28 -12.29 10.57
C ASP A 122 21.03 -11.33 9.40
N TRP A 123 20.58 -11.86 8.26
CA TRP A 123 20.16 -11.03 7.13
C TRP A 123 18.98 -10.12 7.47
N ILE A 124 17.93 -10.64 8.13
CA ILE A 124 16.79 -9.84 8.59
C ILE A 124 17.25 -8.75 9.57
N LYS A 125 18.06 -9.12 10.57
CA LYS A 125 18.62 -8.16 11.54
C LYS A 125 19.43 -7.06 10.87
N ALA A 126 20.26 -7.41 9.89
CA ALA A 126 21.07 -6.46 9.14
C ALA A 126 20.20 -5.49 8.31
N GLN A 127 19.09 -5.98 7.77
CA GLN A 127 18.15 -5.17 7.01
C GLN A 127 17.26 -4.28 7.90
N MET A 128 17.05 -4.66 9.16
CA MET A 128 16.37 -3.86 10.18
C MET A 128 17.30 -2.86 10.89
N ASN A 129 18.61 -2.88 10.63
CA ASN A 129 19.56 -2.02 11.32
C ASN A 129 19.34 -0.54 10.93
N PRO A 130 18.88 0.32 11.87
CA PRO A 130 18.57 1.71 11.58
C PRO A 130 19.80 2.53 11.16
N GLN A 131 21.02 2.10 11.52
CA GLN A 131 22.25 2.79 11.10
C GLN A 131 22.43 2.77 9.58
N LYS A 132 21.96 1.71 8.90
CA LYS A 132 22.03 1.60 7.44
C LYS A 132 21.07 2.60 6.77
N ASN A 133 19.86 2.75 7.33
CA ASN A 133 18.88 3.72 6.88
C ASN A 133 19.34 5.16 7.15
N LEU A 134 19.99 5.45 8.28
CA LEU A 134 20.56 6.78 8.56
C LEU A 134 21.69 7.13 7.59
N LYS A 135 22.52 6.16 7.18
CA LYS A 135 23.60 6.37 6.22
C LYS A 135 23.05 6.61 4.80
N GLU A 136 22.03 5.88 4.38
CA GLU A 136 21.33 6.13 3.11
C GLU A 136 20.60 7.48 3.12
N LEU A 137 20.01 7.89 4.25
CA LEU A 137 19.39 9.21 4.40
C LEU A 137 20.45 10.33 4.32
N GLY A 138 21.58 10.16 5.01
CA GLY A 138 22.72 11.07 4.98
C GLY A 138 23.37 11.20 3.60
N GLN A 139 23.33 10.14 2.78
CA GLN A 139 23.82 10.18 1.39
C GLN A 139 22.90 10.97 0.44
N LYS A 140 21.62 11.16 0.78
CA LYS A 140 20.68 12.00 0.02
C LYS A 140 20.67 13.47 0.46
N ILE A 141 21.25 13.79 1.61
CA ILE A 141 21.38 15.18 2.10
C ILE A 141 22.23 16.05 1.16
N PRO A 142 23.38 15.61 0.62
CA PRO A 142 24.17 16.38 -0.33
C PRO A 142 23.41 16.74 -1.60
N ASP A 143 22.65 15.79 -2.16
CA ASP A 143 21.83 16.03 -3.37
C ASP A 143 20.70 17.04 -3.10
N LEU A 144 20.10 16.98 -1.91
CA LEU A 144 19.12 17.97 -1.44
C LEU A 144 19.76 19.35 -1.16
N LEU A 145 21.00 19.39 -0.66
CA LEU A 145 21.75 20.63 -0.43
C LEU A 145 22.20 21.29 -1.73
N LEU A 146 22.52 20.50 -2.76
CA LEU A 146 22.80 21.01 -4.10
C LEU A 146 21.55 21.63 -4.75
N GLY A 147 20.35 21.06 -4.50
CA GLY A 147 19.07 21.65 -4.90
C GLY A 147 18.54 22.75 -3.97
N ALA A 148 19.14 22.97 -2.80
CA ALA A 148 18.67 23.93 -1.80
C ALA A 148 18.98 25.39 -2.16
N GLN A 149 19.83 25.64 -3.16
CA GLN A 149 20.15 27.00 -3.61
C GLN A 149 18.92 27.73 -4.20
N ASP A 150 17.98 26.98 -4.79
CA ASP A 150 16.73 27.50 -5.37
C ASP A 150 15.52 27.36 -4.43
N PHE A 151 15.71 26.79 -3.23
CA PHE A 151 14.63 26.63 -2.25
C PHE A 151 14.08 27.95 -1.69
N PRO A 152 14.90 29.00 -1.43
CA PRO A 152 14.41 30.27 -0.95
C PRO A 152 13.47 30.96 -1.95
N THR A 153 13.81 30.90 -3.24
CA THR A 153 13.04 31.55 -4.30
C THR A 153 11.69 30.84 -4.52
N LEU A 154 11.68 29.50 -4.54
CA LEU A 154 10.44 28.71 -4.67
C LEU A 154 9.46 28.91 -3.50
N LEU A 155 9.97 29.06 -2.27
CA LEU A 155 9.13 29.36 -1.10
C LEU A 155 8.52 30.76 -1.17
N VAL A 156 9.33 31.76 -1.53
CA VAL A 156 8.87 33.16 -1.67
C VAL A 156 7.85 33.27 -2.80
N ASP A 157 8.07 32.60 -3.92
CA ASP A 157 7.16 32.60 -5.06
C ASP A 157 5.83 31.91 -4.74
N SER A 158 5.87 30.81 -3.97
CA SER A 158 4.64 30.11 -3.51
C SER A 158 3.84 30.97 -2.53
N LEU A 159 4.50 31.67 -1.61
CA LEU A 159 3.86 32.58 -0.66
C LEU A 159 3.25 33.80 -1.36
N ASN A 160 3.96 34.36 -2.35
CA ASN A 160 3.45 35.44 -3.18
C ASN A 160 2.27 35.00 -4.05
N GLY A 161 2.34 33.78 -4.63
CA GLY A 161 1.24 33.17 -5.37
C GLY A 161 -0.02 32.99 -4.54
N LEU A 162 0.10 32.46 -3.32
CA LEU A 162 -1.02 32.30 -2.38
C LEU A 162 -1.63 33.64 -1.94
N LYS A 163 -0.79 34.63 -1.63
CA LYS A 163 -1.25 35.98 -1.27
C LYS A 163 -2.01 36.62 -2.43
N ASN A 164 -1.51 36.49 -3.65
CA ASN A 164 -2.16 37.09 -4.83
C ASN A 164 -3.45 36.36 -5.21
N GLN A 165 -3.50 35.04 -5.07
CA GLN A 165 -4.70 34.23 -5.27
C GLN A 165 -5.78 34.58 -4.23
N SER A 166 -5.42 34.75 -2.96
CA SER A 166 -6.37 35.20 -1.92
C SER A 166 -6.94 36.60 -2.19
N ALA A 167 -6.12 37.52 -2.71
CA ALA A 167 -6.56 38.86 -3.07
C ALA A 167 -7.52 38.83 -4.28
N TRP A 168 -7.29 37.94 -5.23
CA TRP A 168 -8.16 37.73 -6.38
C TRP A 168 -9.52 37.12 -5.98
N HIS A 169 -9.52 36.09 -5.10
CA HIS A 169 -10.75 35.50 -4.56
C HIS A 169 -11.58 36.48 -3.73
N ALA A 170 -10.92 37.32 -2.92
CA ALA A 170 -11.62 38.35 -2.13
C ALA A 170 -12.33 39.39 -3.03
N LYS A 171 -11.69 39.76 -4.15
CA LYS A 171 -12.28 40.69 -5.12
C LYS A 171 -13.47 40.08 -5.85
N GLN A 172 -13.38 38.81 -6.21
CA GLN A 172 -14.44 38.07 -6.90
C GLN A 172 -15.68 37.86 -6.02
N LEU A 173 -15.50 37.63 -4.71
CA LEU A 173 -16.61 37.55 -3.74
C LEU A 173 -17.34 38.89 -3.58
N ASN A 174 -16.60 40.01 -3.55
CA ASN A 174 -17.18 41.34 -3.45
C ASN A 174 -17.99 41.73 -4.72
N GLU A 175 -17.53 41.34 -5.91
CA GLU A 175 -18.29 41.54 -7.16
C GLU A 175 -19.58 40.70 -7.21
N LEU A 176 -19.55 39.45 -6.73
CA LEU A 176 -20.76 38.62 -6.64
C LEU A 176 -21.79 39.19 -5.66
N GLN A 177 -21.34 39.74 -4.54
CA GLN A 177 -22.24 40.41 -3.58
C GLN A 177 -22.86 41.68 -4.17
N SER A 178 -22.07 42.50 -4.88
CA SER A 178 -22.59 43.71 -5.51
C SER A 178 -23.57 43.41 -6.64
N MET A 179 -23.33 42.33 -7.42
CA MET A 179 -24.31 41.82 -8.40
C MET A 179 -25.62 41.36 -7.76
N ARG A 180 -25.58 40.66 -6.62
CA ARG A 180 -26.80 40.26 -5.89
C ARG A 180 -27.61 41.46 -5.41
N LEU A 181 -26.94 42.48 -4.88
CA LEU A 181 -27.59 43.72 -4.42
C LEU A 181 -28.22 44.50 -5.58
N GLN A 182 -27.57 44.52 -6.75
CA GLN A 182 -28.14 45.12 -7.96
C GLN A 182 -29.37 44.36 -8.46
N MET A 183 -29.36 43.02 -8.42
CA MET A 183 -30.50 42.20 -8.83
C MET A 183 -31.74 42.44 -7.94
N GLU A 184 -31.58 42.60 -6.63
CA GLU A 184 -32.72 42.91 -5.75
C GLU A 184 -33.38 44.26 -6.08
N HIS A 185 -32.58 45.28 -6.41
CA HIS A 185 -33.12 46.58 -6.83
C HIS A 185 -33.77 46.54 -8.21
N GLN A 186 -33.24 45.75 -9.15
CA GLN A 186 -33.82 45.62 -10.48
C GLN A 186 -35.13 44.80 -10.49
N GLN A 187 -35.19 43.72 -9.70
CA GLN A 187 -36.39 42.89 -9.59
C GLN A 187 -37.56 43.65 -8.95
N LYS A 188 -37.33 44.44 -7.89
CA LYS A 188 -38.40 45.25 -7.28
C LYS A 188 -39.00 46.25 -8.26
N ARG A 189 -38.17 46.87 -9.11
CA ARG A 189 -38.63 47.83 -10.11
C ARG A 189 -39.42 47.14 -11.24
N SER A 190 -38.95 45.98 -11.71
CA SER A 190 -39.66 45.15 -12.71
C SER A 190 -41.03 44.69 -12.21
N TRP A 191 -41.11 44.26 -10.94
CA TRP A 191 -42.36 43.76 -10.36
C TRP A 191 -43.44 44.84 -10.21
N ILE A 192 -43.03 46.07 -9.87
CA ILE A 192 -43.94 47.22 -9.79
C ILE A 192 -44.54 47.52 -11.18
N PHE A 193 -43.71 47.57 -12.23
CA PHE A 193 -44.19 47.80 -13.60
C PHE A 193 -45.10 46.67 -14.10
N GLY A 194 -44.79 45.41 -13.77
CA GLY A 194 -45.63 44.26 -14.11
C GLY A 194 -47.02 44.31 -13.45
N SER A 195 -47.10 44.69 -12.17
CA SER A 195 -48.39 44.80 -11.47
C SER A 195 -49.26 45.94 -12.01
N LEU A 196 -48.65 47.08 -12.37
CA LEU A 196 -49.36 48.23 -12.91
C LEU A 196 -49.94 47.93 -14.31
N MET A 197 -49.19 47.20 -15.14
CA MET A 197 -49.67 46.71 -16.43
C MET A 197 -50.84 45.73 -16.28
N ALA A 198 -50.78 44.82 -15.30
CA ALA A 198 -51.85 43.87 -15.03
C ALA A 198 -53.14 44.57 -14.56
N ILE A 199 -53.02 45.62 -13.73
CA ILE A 199 -54.15 46.43 -13.28
C ILE A 199 -54.78 47.19 -14.47
N LEU A 200 -53.97 47.80 -15.33
CA LEU A 200 -54.47 48.50 -16.52
C LEU A 200 -55.20 47.55 -17.50
N LEU A 201 -54.69 46.34 -17.70
CA LEU A 201 -55.36 45.32 -18.51
C LEU A 201 -56.69 44.86 -17.89
N SER A 202 -56.77 44.75 -16.57
CA SER A 202 -58.02 44.39 -15.87
C SER A 202 -59.10 45.47 -15.98
N ILE A 203 -58.70 46.75 -15.99
CA ILE A 203 -59.62 47.89 -16.15
C ILE A 203 -60.13 47.97 -17.60
N ALA A 204 -59.26 47.71 -18.58
CA ALA A 204 -59.64 47.71 -20.00
C ALA A 204 -60.65 46.61 -20.38
N ILE A 205 -60.67 45.48 -19.65
CA ILE A 205 -61.62 44.38 -19.87
C ILE A 205 -63.01 44.67 -19.27
N ILE A 206 -63.11 45.64 -18.37
CA ILE A 206 -64.36 46.00 -17.63
C ILE A 206 -65.06 47.23 -18.23
N SER A 207 -64.43 47.93 -19.16
CA SER A 207 -65.04 49.03 -19.92
C SER A 207 -65.83 48.47 -21.12
N PRO A 208 -67.15 48.73 -21.24
CA PRO A 208 -68.00 48.23 -22.34
C PRO A 208 -67.71 48.91 -23.68
#